data_AF-A0A522QWJ3-F1
#
_entry.id   AF-A0A522QWJ3-F1
#
_cell.length_a   1.000
_cell.length_b   1.000
_cell.length_c   1.000
_cell.angle_alpha   90.00
_cell.angle_beta   90.00
_cell.angle_gamma   90.00
#
_symmetry.space_group_name_H-M   'P 1'
#
loop_
_entity.id
_entity.type
_entity.pdbx_description
1 polymer ?
#
loop_
_entity_poly.entity_id
_entity_poly.type
_entity_poly.pdbx_seq_one_letter_code
_entity_poly.pdbx_strand_id
1 'polypeptide(L)'
;MPSSFDAIIIGAGLSGLVAACELADAGRNVLILDQESGQNIGGQAFWSFGGLFFINSPEQRRMGIKDSYDLAYRDWMGTAAFDRKEDYWPRKWAEAYLAFAAGEKRSWLHERKIRFFPVVGWAERGGYAATGHGNSVPRFHITWGTGPGLISPFVHRVYEAVKKNLITLKFRHKVSDLIIENGIVCGVHGEVLEDDKKLRGLKSSRIKTGEFNFYAQAIIVTSGGIGANKELVRRNWPERLGKAPENMLCGVPDYVDGSMMEICQKAGARMINPDRMWHYTEGIKNYDPIWSNHGIRILPGPSSLWFDAFGNRLPAPFFPGFDTLGTLKYIMQTGYDYSWFILNQKIISKEFALSGSEQNPDLTNKSWRLILGRAFGKSATAPVEKFKKQGEDFIVKNNPDDLIAAMNTLTGNNLIDSKSLINEIKARDMETIHSFSKDRQISAIHAARKYRGDRWIRTAKPHPILDRGDGPLIAVRLHILTRKTLGGIETNLYGQQLDKDGNP
;
A
#
# COMPACT_ATOMS: atom_id res chain seq x y z
N MET A 1 -14.89 -5.64 38.93
CA MET A 1 -14.74 -7.10 38.79
C MET A 1 -13.26 -7.42 38.63
N PRO A 2 -12.70 -8.54 39.14
CA PRO A 2 -11.28 -8.80 38.94
C PRO A 2 -11.00 -8.97 37.44
N SER A 3 -10.17 -8.08 36.85
CA SER A 3 -9.80 -8.22 35.44
C SER A 3 -8.94 -9.47 35.28
N SER A 4 -9.29 -10.35 34.34
CA SER A 4 -8.49 -11.54 34.05
C SER A 4 -7.25 -11.23 33.20
N PHE A 5 -7.15 -10.00 32.67
CA PHE A 5 -6.05 -9.55 31.82
C PHE A 5 -5.59 -8.15 32.24
N ASP A 6 -4.31 -7.87 32.02
CA ASP A 6 -3.73 -6.52 32.18
C ASP A 6 -4.10 -5.64 30.97
N ALA A 7 -4.13 -6.22 29.78
CA ALA A 7 -4.48 -5.54 28.54
C ALA A 7 -5.27 -6.41 27.56
N ILE A 8 -6.15 -5.78 26.77
CA ILE A 8 -6.86 -6.39 25.64
C ILE A 8 -6.41 -5.69 24.36
N ILE A 9 -6.03 -6.47 23.35
CA ILE A 9 -5.66 -5.99 22.02
C ILE A 9 -6.74 -6.44 21.03
N ILE A 10 -7.31 -5.47 20.32
CA ILE A 10 -8.31 -5.71 19.28
C ILE A 10 -7.62 -5.69 17.92
N GLY A 11 -7.55 -6.85 17.27
CA GLY A 11 -6.88 -7.08 15.99
C GLY A 11 -5.52 -7.76 16.14
N ALA A 12 -5.34 -8.87 15.44
CA ALA A 12 -4.08 -9.62 15.37
C ALA A 12 -3.22 -9.19 14.16
N GLY A 13 -3.29 -7.91 13.79
CA GLY A 13 -2.43 -7.29 12.76
C GLY A 13 -1.03 -6.97 13.30
N LEU A 14 -0.13 -6.48 12.43
CA LEU A 14 1.27 -6.18 12.84
C LEU A 14 1.35 -5.27 14.08
N SER A 15 0.57 -4.19 14.16
CA SER A 15 0.59 -3.30 15.33
C SER A 15 0.17 -4.01 16.62
N GLY A 16 -0.87 -4.85 16.56
CA GLY A 16 -1.32 -5.65 17.70
C GLY A 16 -0.30 -6.70 18.12
N LEU A 17 0.34 -7.37 17.15
CA LEU A 17 1.41 -8.34 17.43
C LEU A 17 2.64 -7.69 18.08
N VAL A 18 3.02 -6.49 17.64
CA VAL A 18 4.13 -5.73 18.26
C VAL A 18 3.74 -5.34 19.69
N ALA A 19 2.58 -4.73 19.90
CA ALA A 19 2.11 -4.35 21.23
C ALA A 19 2.05 -5.55 22.20
N ALA A 20 1.53 -6.68 21.73
CA ALA A 20 1.47 -7.91 22.52
C ALA A 20 2.85 -8.43 22.91
N CYS A 21 3.82 -8.37 22.00
CA CYS A 21 5.20 -8.79 22.27
C CYS A 21 5.86 -7.91 23.33
N GLU A 22 5.72 -6.59 23.23
CA GLU A 22 6.32 -5.66 24.20
C GLU A 22 5.65 -5.77 25.59
N LEU A 23 4.33 -5.97 25.64
CA LEU A 23 3.60 -6.23 26.90
C LEU A 23 4.00 -7.57 27.54
N ALA A 24 4.13 -8.64 26.73
CA ALA A 24 4.55 -9.95 27.23
C ALA A 24 6.00 -9.94 27.72
N ASP A 25 6.91 -9.22 27.05
CA ASP A 25 8.28 -9.00 27.54
C ASP A 25 8.30 -8.28 28.88
N ALA A 26 7.33 -7.38 29.13
CA ALA A 26 7.11 -6.72 30.41
C ALA A 26 6.34 -7.58 31.44
N GLY A 27 6.09 -8.87 31.15
CA GLY A 27 5.45 -9.82 32.06
C GLY A 27 3.94 -9.60 32.24
N ARG A 28 3.27 -8.90 31.31
CA ARG A 28 1.83 -8.63 31.38
C ARG A 28 1.01 -9.73 30.75
N ASN A 29 -0.17 -9.99 31.32
CA ASN A 29 -1.16 -10.92 30.79
C ASN A 29 -2.05 -10.21 29.77
N VAL A 30 -1.99 -10.66 28.51
CA VAL A 30 -2.62 -9.99 27.38
C VAL A 30 -3.64 -10.92 26.69
N LEU A 31 -4.80 -10.37 26.37
CA LEU A 31 -5.78 -11.01 25.50
C LEU A 31 -5.73 -10.38 24.10
N ILE A 32 -5.58 -11.19 23.06
CA ILE A 32 -5.75 -10.73 21.66
C ILE A 32 -7.07 -11.27 21.12
N LEU A 33 -7.92 -10.35 20.64
CA LEU A 33 -9.19 -10.64 19.97
C LEU A 33 -9.07 -10.36 18.48
N ASP A 34 -9.58 -11.26 17.64
CA ASP A 34 -9.71 -11.00 16.20
C ASP A 34 -10.98 -11.67 15.64
N GLN A 35 -11.68 -10.97 14.75
CA GLN A 35 -12.87 -11.50 14.08
C GLN A 35 -12.52 -12.63 13.10
N GLU A 36 -11.30 -12.61 12.55
CA GLU A 36 -10.83 -13.65 11.63
C GLU A 36 -10.30 -14.88 12.34
N SER A 37 -10.16 -15.97 11.58
CA SER A 37 -9.54 -17.21 12.07
C SER A 37 -8.03 -17.02 12.32
N GLY A 38 -7.43 -17.91 13.10
CA GLY A 38 -5.98 -17.89 13.37
C GLY A 38 -5.11 -18.00 12.11
N GLN A 39 -5.67 -18.54 11.01
CA GLN A 39 -5.02 -18.54 9.70
C GLN A 39 -4.75 -17.13 9.16
N ASN A 40 -5.42 -16.09 9.66
CA ASN A 40 -5.28 -14.69 9.24
C ASN A 40 -4.36 -13.85 10.13
N ILE A 41 -3.71 -14.44 11.16
CA ILE A 41 -2.77 -13.71 12.03
C ILE A 41 -1.75 -12.90 11.22
N GLY A 42 -1.52 -11.65 11.59
CA GLY A 42 -0.79 -10.65 10.83
C GLY A 42 -1.65 -9.73 9.97
N GLY A 43 -2.93 -10.08 9.75
CA GLY A 43 -3.91 -9.28 9.02
C GLY A 43 -3.41 -8.76 7.67
N GLN A 44 -3.71 -7.50 7.36
CA GLN A 44 -3.28 -6.84 6.13
C GLN A 44 -1.74 -6.82 5.93
N ALA A 45 -0.95 -6.84 7.02
CA ALA A 45 0.50 -6.77 6.93
C ALA A 45 1.11 -8.03 6.29
N PHE A 46 0.45 -9.19 6.42
CA PHE A 46 0.84 -10.41 5.71
C PHE A 46 0.91 -10.18 4.20
N TRP A 47 -0.10 -9.52 3.64
CA TRP A 47 -0.23 -9.24 2.20
C TRP A 47 0.65 -8.08 1.71
N SER A 48 1.44 -7.48 2.60
CA SER A 48 2.29 -6.36 2.22
C SER A 48 3.43 -6.82 1.31
N PHE A 49 3.84 -5.94 0.38
CA PHE A 49 5.12 -6.10 -0.32
C PHE A 49 6.34 -5.95 0.62
N GLY A 50 6.13 -5.58 1.89
CA GLY A 50 7.15 -5.52 2.93
C GLY A 50 8.00 -4.25 2.92
N GLY A 51 7.53 -3.20 2.25
CA GLY A 51 8.21 -1.92 2.16
C GLY A 51 8.27 -1.17 3.48
N LEU A 52 9.46 -0.72 3.87
CA LEU A 52 9.75 0.05 5.06
C LEU A 52 10.56 1.29 4.71
N PHE A 53 10.25 2.40 5.39
CA PHE A 53 10.94 3.67 5.24
C PHE A 53 12.12 3.74 6.23
N PHE A 54 13.32 4.02 5.71
CA PHE A 54 14.52 4.35 6.50
C PHE A 54 15.18 5.61 5.96
N ILE A 55 15.92 6.29 6.83
CA ILE A 55 16.67 7.49 6.50
C ILE A 55 18.15 7.22 6.75
N ASN A 56 19.00 7.59 5.80
CA ASN A 56 20.45 7.40 5.86
C ASN A 56 20.85 5.98 6.36
N SER A 57 20.25 4.94 5.80
CA SER A 57 20.55 3.56 6.16
C SER A 57 21.90 3.09 5.57
N PRO A 58 22.52 2.03 6.12
CA PRO A 58 23.64 1.35 5.48
C PRO A 58 23.34 0.91 4.04
N GLU A 59 22.13 0.46 3.75
CA GLU A 59 21.68 0.07 2.41
C GLU A 59 21.67 1.29 1.45
N GLN A 60 21.19 2.44 1.90
CA GLN A 60 21.24 3.70 1.14
C GLN A 60 22.68 4.12 0.85
N ARG A 61 23.56 4.13 1.87
CA ARG A 61 24.98 4.51 1.70
C ARG A 61 25.72 3.59 0.73
N ARG A 62 25.51 2.28 0.82
CA ARG A 62 26.10 1.30 -0.12
C ARG A 62 25.67 1.54 -1.57
N MET A 63 24.48 2.09 -1.76
CA MET A 63 23.94 2.46 -3.07
C MET A 63 24.36 3.87 -3.53
N GLY A 64 25.18 4.58 -2.76
CA GLY A 64 25.66 5.93 -3.05
C GLY A 64 24.64 7.04 -2.75
N ILE A 65 23.57 6.73 -2.03
CA ILE A 65 22.55 7.70 -1.65
C ILE A 65 23.04 8.48 -0.44
N LYS A 66 23.07 9.81 -0.58
CA LYS A 66 23.29 10.75 0.54
C LYS A 66 21.94 11.22 1.03
N ASP A 67 21.59 10.86 2.26
CA ASP A 67 20.30 11.17 2.87
C ASP A 67 20.50 11.70 4.30
N SER A 68 19.50 12.38 4.84
CA SER A 68 19.52 12.97 6.18
C SER A 68 18.11 13.11 6.74
N TYR A 69 18.01 13.27 8.07
CA TYR A 69 16.75 13.57 8.73
C TYR A 69 16.09 14.82 8.13
N ASP A 70 16.85 15.92 7.96
CA ASP A 70 16.31 17.19 7.46
C ASP A 70 15.74 17.08 6.04
N LEU A 71 16.42 16.32 5.17
CA LEU A 71 15.93 16.08 3.82
C LEU A 71 14.64 15.24 3.84
N ALA A 72 14.60 14.19 4.64
CA ALA A 72 13.41 13.35 4.79
C ALA A 72 12.25 14.10 5.45
N TYR A 73 12.53 14.97 6.43
CA TYR A 73 11.56 15.85 7.07
C TYR A 73 10.93 16.80 6.06
N ARG A 74 11.75 17.46 5.22
CA ARG A 74 11.25 18.35 4.17
C ARG A 74 10.33 17.62 3.19
N ASP A 75 10.76 16.47 2.68
CA ASP A 75 9.96 15.64 1.76
C ASP A 75 8.63 15.21 2.40
N TRP A 76 8.67 14.85 3.69
CA TRP A 76 7.48 14.47 4.45
C TRP A 76 6.52 15.65 4.61
N MET A 77 7.00 16.84 4.98
CA MET A 77 6.16 18.02 5.13
C MET A 77 5.52 18.44 3.80
N GLY A 78 6.26 18.36 2.69
CA GLY A 78 5.77 18.67 1.35
C GLY A 78 4.69 17.69 0.85
N THR A 79 4.71 16.45 1.34
CA THR A 79 3.73 15.42 0.98
C THR A 79 2.52 15.40 1.91
N ALA A 80 2.75 15.53 3.22
CA ALA A 80 1.72 15.36 4.24
C ALA A 80 0.71 16.51 4.26
N ALA A 81 1.12 17.71 3.82
CA ALA A 81 0.29 18.92 3.83
C ALA A 81 -0.43 19.08 5.17
N PHE A 82 0.32 19.31 6.25
CA PHE A 82 -0.22 19.56 7.59
C PHE A 82 -0.84 20.97 7.66
N ASP A 83 -1.94 21.15 6.93
CA ASP A 83 -2.62 22.40 6.62
C ASP A 83 -3.90 22.62 7.44
N ARG A 84 -4.24 21.70 8.36
CA ARG A 84 -5.42 21.79 9.24
C ARG A 84 -5.05 21.92 10.71
N LYS A 85 -5.99 22.42 11.52
CA LYS A 85 -5.77 22.61 12.98
C LYS A 85 -5.60 21.27 13.70
N GLU A 86 -6.33 20.25 13.26
CA GLU A 86 -6.26 18.87 13.75
C GLU A 86 -4.95 18.14 13.37
N ASP A 87 -4.02 18.78 12.64
CA ASP A 87 -2.74 18.16 12.26
C ASP A 87 -1.63 18.31 13.31
N TYR A 88 -1.94 18.83 14.50
CA TYR A 88 -0.97 18.96 15.58
C TYR A 88 -0.31 17.61 15.93
N TRP A 89 -1.12 16.60 16.31
CA TRP A 89 -0.61 15.27 16.63
C TRP A 89 -0.09 14.50 15.41
N PRO A 90 -0.73 14.54 14.23
CA PRO A 90 -0.15 13.99 13.00
C PRO A 90 1.27 14.50 12.70
N ARG A 91 1.54 15.80 12.92
CA ARG A 91 2.88 16.37 12.76
C ARG A 91 3.86 15.82 13.80
N LYS A 92 3.45 15.71 15.07
CA LYS A 92 4.27 15.12 16.13
C LYS A 92 4.60 13.65 15.87
N TRP A 93 3.64 12.88 15.40
CA TRP A 93 3.84 11.50 14.98
C TRP A 93 4.80 11.39 13.79
N ALA A 94 4.71 12.29 12.81
CA ALA A 94 5.65 12.34 11.69
C ALA A 94 7.09 12.64 12.17
N GLU A 95 7.26 13.65 13.02
CA GLU A 95 8.56 13.99 13.63
C GLU A 95 9.18 12.81 14.38
N ALA A 96 8.39 12.14 15.23
CA ALA A 96 8.81 10.97 15.99
C ALA A 96 9.13 9.77 15.08
N TYR A 97 8.31 9.49 14.08
CA TYR A 97 8.54 8.40 13.14
C TYR A 97 9.79 8.62 12.27
N LEU A 98 10.03 9.85 11.83
CA LEU A 98 11.24 10.22 11.10
C LEU A 98 12.48 10.05 12.00
N ALA A 99 12.40 10.45 13.27
CA ALA A 99 13.51 10.29 14.21
C ALA A 99 13.81 8.81 14.44
N PHE A 100 12.78 7.99 14.66
CA PHE A 100 12.89 6.54 14.74
C PHE A 100 13.50 5.93 13.47
N ALA A 101 13.04 6.36 12.28
CA ALA A 101 13.53 5.86 10.99
C ALA A 101 14.97 6.28 10.65
N ALA A 102 15.44 7.41 11.19
CA ALA A 102 16.83 7.86 11.09
C ALA A 102 17.75 7.26 12.15
N GLY A 103 17.18 6.84 13.29
CA GLY A 103 17.90 6.26 14.42
C GLY A 103 17.73 4.75 14.51
N GLU A 104 17.14 4.30 15.61
CA GLU A 104 17.19 2.90 16.08
C GLU A 104 16.36 1.91 15.26
N LYS A 105 15.39 2.35 14.44
CA LYS A 105 14.43 1.44 13.78
C LYS A 105 15.12 0.28 13.06
N ARG A 106 16.22 0.57 12.36
CA ARG A 106 16.93 -0.46 11.59
C ARG A 106 17.59 -1.49 12.51
N SER A 107 18.28 -1.08 13.57
CA SER A 107 18.90 -2.01 14.53
C SER A 107 17.84 -2.81 15.28
N TRP A 108 16.77 -2.16 15.74
CA TRP A 108 15.63 -2.78 16.42
C TRP A 108 14.97 -3.89 15.59
N LEU A 109 14.79 -3.66 14.27
CA LEU A 109 14.31 -4.68 13.33
C LEU A 109 15.35 -5.80 13.11
N HIS A 110 16.64 -5.45 13.02
CA HIS A 110 17.73 -6.42 12.83
C HIS A 110 17.88 -7.39 14.01
N GLU A 111 17.71 -6.92 15.24
CA GLU A 111 17.71 -7.73 16.47
C GLU A 111 16.56 -8.74 16.46
N ARG A 112 15.43 -8.36 15.87
CA ARG A 112 14.27 -9.23 15.63
C ARG A 112 14.42 -10.09 14.38
N LYS A 113 15.64 -10.24 13.87
CA LYS A 113 16.00 -11.07 12.68
C LYS A 113 15.34 -10.63 11.37
N ILE A 114 14.79 -9.41 11.32
CA ILE A 114 14.25 -8.83 10.08
C ILE A 114 15.42 -8.30 9.26
N ARG A 115 15.46 -8.66 7.98
CA ARG A 115 16.52 -8.30 7.03
C ARG A 115 15.90 -7.64 5.80
N PHE A 116 16.71 -6.92 5.02
CA PHE A 116 16.24 -6.13 3.89
C PHE A 116 16.94 -6.53 2.59
N PHE A 117 16.21 -6.44 1.48
CA PHE A 117 16.77 -6.52 0.14
C PHE A 117 17.71 -5.32 -0.08
N PRO A 118 18.91 -5.53 -0.68
CA PRO A 118 19.95 -4.51 -0.70
C PRO A 118 19.68 -3.31 -1.62
N VAL A 119 18.76 -3.43 -2.59
CA VAL A 119 18.42 -2.31 -3.49
C VAL A 119 17.25 -1.52 -2.94
N VAL A 120 17.48 -0.22 -2.76
CA VAL A 120 16.50 0.73 -2.22
C VAL A 120 15.62 1.26 -3.35
N GLY A 121 14.30 1.19 -3.19
CA GLY A 121 13.33 1.71 -4.15
C GLY A 121 13.09 3.22 -4.02
N TRP A 122 12.70 3.83 -5.13
CA TRP A 122 12.39 5.25 -5.22
C TRP A 122 10.95 5.45 -5.72
N ALA A 123 10.00 5.18 -4.81
CA ALA A 123 8.58 5.42 -5.04
C ALA A 123 8.20 6.86 -4.68
N GLU A 124 7.13 7.37 -5.28
CA GLU A 124 6.61 8.73 -5.09
C GLU A 124 7.71 9.78 -5.26
N ARG A 125 8.23 9.92 -6.48
CA ARG A 125 9.36 10.82 -6.78
C ARG A 125 9.00 12.30 -6.77
N GLY A 126 7.72 12.65 -6.87
CA GLY A 126 7.31 14.04 -7.03
C GLY A 126 7.45 14.51 -8.47
N GLY A 127 8.24 15.55 -8.69
CA GLY A 127 8.40 16.21 -9.99
C GLY A 127 7.97 17.69 -10.00
N TYR A 128 7.73 18.24 -8.81
CA TYR A 128 7.49 19.66 -8.57
C TYR A 128 8.78 20.38 -8.12
N ALA A 129 8.63 21.52 -7.44
CA ALA A 129 9.73 22.17 -6.72
C ALA A 129 10.24 21.33 -5.54
N ALA A 130 11.42 21.68 -5.02
CA ALA A 130 12.09 20.98 -3.91
C ALA A 130 11.32 21.01 -2.56
N THR A 131 10.25 21.79 -2.47
CA THR A 131 9.34 21.87 -1.33
C THR A 131 8.00 21.18 -1.57
N GLY A 132 7.79 20.63 -2.77
CA GLY A 132 6.54 19.97 -3.17
C GLY A 132 6.47 18.50 -2.77
N HIS A 133 5.46 17.81 -3.30
CA HIS A 133 5.22 16.37 -3.10
C HIS A 133 6.41 15.51 -3.54
N GLY A 134 6.64 14.41 -2.82
CA GLY A 134 7.53 13.32 -3.22
C GLY A 134 8.84 13.20 -2.44
N ASN A 135 9.59 12.14 -2.73
CA ASN A 135 10.87 11.83 -2.12
C ASN A 135 12.02 12.33 -2.99
N SER A 136 12.89 13.16 -2.42
CA SER A 136 14.13 13.65 -3.04
C SER A 136 15.14 12.53 -3.32
N VAL A 137 15.11 11.45 -2.54
CA VAL A 137 16.01 10.29 -2.68
C VAL A 137 15.30 8.96 -2.39
N PRO A 138 15.84 7.81 -2.84
CA PRO A 138 15.26 6.49 -2.55
C PRO A 138 15.26 6.17 -1.04
N ARG A 139 14.09 5.81 -0.48
CA ARG A 139 13.92 5.42 0.95
C ARG A 139 13.07 4.16 1.17
N PHE A 140 12.61 3.51 0.10
CA PHE A 140 11.71 2.36 0.17
C PHE A 140 12.50 1.05 0.25
N HIS A 141 12.64 0.47 1.44
CA HIS A 141 13.41 -0.74 1.69
C HIS A 141 12.48 -1.96 1.75
N ILE A 142 12.77 -3.00 0.97
CA ILE A 142 11.92 -4.18 0.93
C ILE A 142 12.41 -5.20 1.96
N THR A 143 11.52 -5.63 2.85
CA THR A 143 11.80 -6.71 3.80
C THR A 143 12.06 -8.02 3.05
N TRP A 144 13.12 -8.72 3.44
CA TRP A 144 13.44 -10.04 2.89
C TRP A 144 12.43 -11.07 3.38
N GLY A 145 11.61 -11.60 2.47
CA GLY A 145 10.41 -12.36 2.79
C GLY A 145 9.10 -11.55 2.77
N THR A 146 9.14 -10.28 2.33
CA THR A 146 7.98 -9.37 2.20
C THR A 146 7.14 -9.26 3.50
N GLY A 147 5.81 -9.12 3.40
CA GLY A 147 4.90 -9.09 4.54
C GLY A 147 5.01 -10.29 5.49
N PRO A 148 5.05 -11.55 4.99
CA PRO A 148 5.23 -12.73 5.84
C PRO A 148 6.56 -12.70 6.61
N GLY A 149 7.65 -12.28 5.96
CA GLY A 149 8.96 -12.12 6.58
C GLY A 149 8.99 -11.02 7.64
N LEU A 150 8.17 -9.97 7.48
CA LEU A 150 8.03 -8.88 8.46
C LEU A 150 7.28 -9.33 9.72
N ILE A 151 6.18 -10.07 9.57
CA ILE A 151 5.35 -10.46 10.72
C ILE A 151 5.87 -11.69 11.45
N SER A 152 6.60 -12.58 10.76
CA SER A 152 6.98 -13.90 11.28
C SER A 152 7.70 -13.85 12.65
N PRO A 153 8.66 -12.94 12.90
CA PRO A 153 9.30 -12.84 14.21
C PRO A 153 8.32 -12.52 15.35
N PHE A 154 7.35 -11.64 15.11
CA PHE A 154 6.35 -11.28 16.11
C PHE A 154 5.33 -12.39 16.32
N VAL A 155 4.88 -13.05 15.25
CA VAL A 155 4.01 -14.22 15.34
C VAL A 155 4.68 -15.32 16.18
N HIS A 156 5.95 -15.61 15.94
CA HIS A 156 6.70 -16.60 16.72
C HIS A 156 6.76 -16.22 18.20
N ARG A 157 7.12 -14.97 18.51
CA ARG A 157 7.18 -14.47 19.90
C ARG A 157 5.83 -14.52 20.61
N VAL A 158 4.74 -14.18 19.91
CA VAL A 158 3.38 -14.29 20.46
C VAL A 158 3.08 -15.75 20.83
N TYR A 159 3.35 -16.72 19.96
CA TYR A 159 3.13 -18.13 20.28
C TYR A 159 4.03 -18.65 21.40
N GLU A 160 5.27 -18.15 21.54
CA GLU A 160 6.10 -18.46 22.70
C GLU A 160 5.52 -17.88 24.01
N ALA A 161 4.96 -16.67 23.96
CA ALA A 161 4.29 -16.07 25.11
C ALA A 161 2.97 -16.78 25.46
N VAL A 162 2.26 -17.33 24.48
CA VAL A 162 1.10 -18.23 24.72
C VAL A 162 1.52 -19.46 25.51
N LYS A 163 2.64 -20.12 25.16
CA LYS A 163 3.16 -21.27 25.91
C LYS A 163 3.53 -20.92 27.36
N LYS A 164 3.88 -19.65 27.62
CA LYS A 164 4.19 -19.11 28.95
C LYS A 164 2.95 -18.60 29.70
N ASN A 165 1.75 -18.77 29.15
CA ASN A 165 0.49 -18.23 29.68
C ASN A 165 0.45 -16.70 29.82
N LEU A 166 1.30 -15.96 29.10
CA LEU A 166 1.29 -14.49 29.09
C LEU A 166 0.35 -13.91 28.04
N ILE A 167 0.06 -14.67 26.97
CA ILE A 167 -0.87 -14.25 25.92
C ILE A 167 -1.98 -15.30 25.77
N THR A 168 -3.22 -14.83 25.74
CA THR A 168 -4.39 -15.61 25.31
C THR A 168 -4.85 -15.13 23.94
N LEU A 169 -5.05 -16.05 23.00
CA LEU A 169 -5.58 -15.75 21.66
C LEU A 169 -7.05 -16.18 21.57
N LYS A 170 -7.92 -15.27 21.16
CA LYS A 170 -9.33 -15.54 20.87
C LYS A 170 -9.68 -15.05 19.46
N PHE A 171 -9.49 -15.96 18.51
CA PHE A 171 -9.96 -15.79 17.13
C PHE A 171 -11.47 -16.00 17.07
N ARG A 172 -12.09 -15.54 15.98
CA ARG A 172 -13.56 -15.57 15.82
C ARG A 172 -14.29 -14.82 16.93
N HIS A 173 -13.65 -13.81 17.51
CA HIS A 173 -14.23 -12.92 18.51
C HIS A 173 -14.26 -11.50 17.94
N LYS A 174 -15.44 -11.09 17.50
CA LYS A 174 -15.66 -9.77 16.91
C LYS A 174 -16.13 -8.81 18.00
N VAL A 175 -15.30 -7.83 18.34
CA VAL A 175 -15.71 -6.75 19.24
C VAL A 175 -16.77 -5.91 18.54
N SER A 176 -17.88 -5.65 19.24
CA SER A 176 -18.99 -4.82 18.77
C SER A 176 -19.19 -3.58 19.62
N ASP A 177 -18.66 -3.54 20.85
CA ASP A 177 -18.76 -2.38 21.73
C ASP A 177 -17.62 -2.29 22.75
N LEU A 178 -17.39 -1.09 23.29
CA LEU A 178 -16.46 -0.83 24.40
C LEU A 178 -17.24 -0.65 25.70
N ILE A 179 -16.82 -1.32 26.76
CA ILE A 179 -17.47 -1.20 28.07
C ILE A 179 -16.86 0.00 28.80
N ILE A 180 -17.71 0.96 29.17
CA ILE A 180 -17.32 2.22 29.81
C ILE A 180 -17.97 2.34 31.18
N GLU A 181 -17.17 2.58 32.20
CA GLU A 181 -17.62 2.85 33.57
C GLU A 181 -17.01 4.19 34.03
N ASN A 182 -17.85 5.11 34.51
CA ASN A 182 -17.42 6.44 34.98
C ASN A 182 -16.55 7.22 33.97
N GLY A 183 -16.86 7.08 32.68
CA GLY A 183 -16.10 7.72 31.60
C GLY A 183 -14.77 7.04 31.24
N ILE A 184 -14.47 5.88 31.85
CA ILE A 184 -13.24 5.11 31.60
C ILE A 184 -13.58 3.82 30.86
N VAL A 185 -12.89 3.54 29.77
CA VAL A 185 -12.99 2.24 29.09
C VAL A 185 -12.35 1.17 29.97
N CYS A 186 -13.14 0.19 30.42
CA CYS A 186 -12.69 -0.89 31.31
C CYS A 186 -12.84 -2.30 30.70
N GLY A 187 -13.36 -2.40 29.48
CA GLY A 187 -13.56 -3.69 28.83
C GLY A 187 -14.10 -3.60 27.40
N VAL A 188 -14.42 -4.77 26.86
CA VAL A 188 -14.97 -4.97 25.52
C VAL A 188 -16.13 -5.94 25.57
N HIS A 189 -17.15 -5.66 24.76
CA HIS A 189 -18.27 -6.55 24.49
C HIS A 189 -18.24 -6.97 23.01
N GLY A 190 -18.67 -8.20 22.73
CA GLY A 190 -18.67 -8.69 21.36
C GLY A 190 -19.36 -10.01 21.11
N GLU A 191 -19.24 -10.44 19.87
CA GLU A 191 -19.85 -11.64 19.32
C GLU A 191 -18.80 -12.73 19.13
N VAL A 192 -19.12 -13.95 19.55
CA VAL A 192 -18.39 -15.15 19.12
C VAL A 192 -18.98 -15.57 17.77
N LEU A 193 -18.13 -15.65 16.76
CA LEU A 193 -18.48 -16.12 15.43
C LEU A 193 -18.27 -17.62 15.32
N GLU A 194 -19.04 -18.30 14.46
CA GLU A 194 -18.78 -19.71 14.16
C GLU A 194 -17.35 -19.92 13.64
N ASP A 195 -16.81 -21.12 13.89
CA ASP A 195 -15.52 -21.52 13.35
C ASP A 195 -15.55 -21.50 11.81
N ASP A 196 -14.47 -21.05 11.19
CA ASP A 196 -14.35 -20.99 9.74
C ASP A 196 -12.94 -21.40 9.33
N LYS A 197 -12.86 -22.52 8.59
CA LYS A 197 -11.60 -23.14 8.14
C LYS A 197 -11.12 -22.63 6.78
N LYS A 198 -11.80 -21.64 6.19
CA LYS A 198 -11.37 -21.01 4.95
C LYS A 198 -9.93 -20.52 5.04
N LEU A 199 -9.27 -20.59 3.89
CA LEU A 199 -7.90 -20.13 3.74
C LEU A 199 -7.80 -18.62 3.99
N ARG A 200 -6.60 -18.20 4.39
CA ARG A 200 -6.25 -16.79 4.65
C ARG A 200 -6.76 -15.86 3.53
N GLY A 201 -7.41 -14.78 3.93
CA GLY A 201 -7.91 -13.73 3.03
C GLY A 201 -9.27 -14.00 2.39
N LEU A 202 -9.71 -15.27 2.30
CA LEU A 202 -11.06 -15.58 1.84
C LEU A 202 -12.10 -15.01 2.82
N LYS A 203 -13.25 -14.59 2.29
CA LYS A 203 -14.36 -14.08 3.09
C LYS A 203 -14.86 -15.14 4.09
N SER A 204 -14.58 -14.92 5.38
CA SER A 204 -15.01 -15.81 6.45
C SER A 204 -16.46 -15.51 6.91
N SER A 205 -17.08 -16.46 7.59
CA SER A 205 -18.45 -16.35 8.09
C SER A 205 -18.59 -15.20 9.09
N ARG A 206 -19.81 -14.64 9.18
CA ARG A 206 -20.23 -13.64 10.17
C ARG A 206 -21.42 -14.13 11.00
N ILE A 207 -21.71 -15.44 10.98
CA ILE A 207 -22.75 -16.05 11.79
C ILE A 207 -22.31 -16.03 13.26
N LYS A 208 -23.12 -15.42 14.10
CA LYS A 208 -22.94 -15.35 15.55
C LYS A 208 -23.39 -16.66 16.21
N THR A 209 -22.57 -17.19 17.11
CA THR A 209 -22.85 -18.38 17.92
C THR A 209 -22.89 -18.09 19.42
N GLY A 210 -22.46 -16.89 19.84
CA GLY A 210 -22.50 -16.47 21.23
C GLY A 210 -22.06 -15.02 21.43
N GLU A 211 -21.92 -14.64 22.69
CA GLU A 211 -21.47 -13.31 23.12
C GLU A 211 -20.36 -13.44 24.15
N PHE A 212 -19.58 -12.37 24.34
CA PHE A 212 -18.56 -12.30 25.37
C PHE A 212 -18.47 -10.90 25.98
N ASN A 213 -17.96 -10.86 27.21
CA ASN A 213 -17.47 -9.65 27.87
C ASN A 213 -16.08 -9.95 28.42
N PHE A 214 -15.12 -9.07 28.15
CA PHE A 214 -13.78 -9.14 28.75
C PHE A 214 -13.40 -7.78 29.33
N TYR A 215 -12.69 -7.80 30.46
CA TYR A 215 -12.28 -6.59 31.18
C TYR A 215 -10.77 -6.55 31.31
N ALA A 216 -10.20 -5.34 31.19
CA ALA A 216 -8.78 -5.07 31.39
C ALA A 216 -8.55 -3.59 31.69
N GLN A 217 -7.40 -3.27 32.29
CA GLN A 217 -7.02 -1.89 32.57
C GLN A 217 -6.76 -1.08 31.29
N ALA A 218 -6.24 -1.72 30.24
CA ALA A 218 -5.91 -1.07 28.98
C ALA A 218 -6.53 -1.81 27.79
N ILE A 219 -7.19 -1.06 26.89
CA ILE A 219 -7.72 -1.57 25.62
C ILE A 219 -6.96 -0.92 24.47
N ILE A 220 -6.33 -1.74 23.62
CA ILE A 220 -5.51 -1.28 22.50
C ILE A 220 -6.19 -1.65 21.18
N VAL A 221 -6.60 -0.66 20.41
CA VAL A 221 -7.30 -0.85 19.13
C VAL A 221 -6.29 -0.87 17.99
N THR A 222 -6.17 -2.01 17.31
CA THR A 222 -5.25 -2.23 16.18
C THR A 222 -5.94 -2.86 14.96
N SER A 223 -7.20 -2.47 14.74
CA SER A 223 -8.14 -3.06 13.79
C SER A 223 -7.93 -2.73 12.31
N GLY A 224 -6.96 -1.86 11.99
CA GLY A 224 -6.70 -1.45 10.60
C GLY A 224 -7.63 -0.33 10.09
N GLY A 225 -7.73 -0.20 8.77
CA GLY A 225 -8.47 0.88 8.09
C GLY A 225 -9.81 0.43 7.49
N ILE A 226 -10.37 1.25 6.60
CA ILE A 226 -11.67 1.02 5.96
C ILE A 226 -11.58 0.46 4.53
N GLY A 227 -10.39 0.09 4.07
CA GLY A 227 -10.10 -0.07 2.63
C GLY A 227 -10.99 -1.07 1.88
N ALA A 228 -11.59 -2.07 2.55
CA ALA A 228 -12.51 -3.02 1.91
C ALA A 228 -13.97 -2.53 1.91
N ASN A 229 -14.29 -1.52 2.71
CA ASN A 229 -15.62 -0.95 2.87
C ASN A 229 -15.82 0.21 1.90
N LYS A 230 -16.25 -0.11 0.67
CA LYS A 230 -16.41 0.87 -0.41
C LYS A 230 -17.44 1.95 -0.05
N GLU A 231 -18.46 1.61 0.74
CA GLU A 231 -19.50 2.53 1.20
C GLU A 231 -18.90 3.59 2.14
N LEU A 232 -18.09 3.17 3.13
CA LEU A 232 -17.37 4.10 4.00
C LEU A 232 -16.31 4.91 3.25
N VAL A 233 -15.62 4.32 2.27
CA VAL A 233 -14.70 5.06 1.40
C VAL A 233 -15.46 6.16 0.65
N ARG A 234 -16.61 5.86 0.04
CA ARG A 234 -17.43 6.87 -0.66
C ARG A 234 -17.97 7.95 0.28
N ARG A 235 -18.42 7.57 1.49
CA ARG A 235 -18.94 8.51 2.48
C ARG A 235 -17.89 9.55 2.92
N ASN A 236 -16.63 9.14 2.97
CA ASN A 236 -15.51 10.00 3.36
C ASN A 236 -14.67 10.45 2.15
N TRP A 237 -15.19 10.33 0.93
CA TRP A 237 -14.41 10.65 -0.26
C TRP A 237 -13.99 12.13 -0.23
N PRO A 238 -12.71 12.46 -0.51
CA PRO A 238 -12.24 13.83 -0.38
C PRO A 238 -12.88 14.73 -1.43
N GLU A 239 -13.55 15.81 -1.01
CA GLU A 239 -14.24 16.75 -1.91
C GLU A 239 -13.31 17.30 -3.01
N ARG A 240 -12.03 17.54 -2.67
CA ARG A 240 -10.99 17.99 -3.61
C ARG A 240 -10.73 17.04 -4.78
N LEU A 241 -11.21 15.79 -4.72
CA LEU A 241 -11.13 14.78 -5.78
C LEU A 241 -12.44 14.66 -6.57
N GLY A 242 -13.46 15.49 -6.30
CA GLY A 242 -14.75 15.42 -6.98
C GLY A 242 -15.60 14.21 -6.57
N LYS A 243 -16.39 13.68 -7.50
CA LYS A 243 -17.27 12.53 -7.24
C LYS A 243 -16.44 11.27 -7.00
N ALA A 244 -16.83 10.47 -6.00
CA ALA A 244 -16.19 9.17 -5.77
C ALA A 244 -16.35 8.25 -6.99
N PRO A 245 -15.35 7.39 -7.29
CA PRO A 245 -15.42 6.48 -8.41
C PRO A 245 -16.63 5.55 -8.32
N GLU A 246 -17.26 5.29 -9.46
CA GLU A 246 -18.34 4.31 -9.55
C GLU A 246 -17.77 2.91 -9.30
N ASN A 247 -16.69 2.59 -10.01
CA ASN A 247 -15.94 1.35 -9.91
C ASN A 247 -14.68 1.57 -9.08
N MET A 248 -14.51 0.76 -8.04
CA MET A 248 -13.29 0.70 -7.25
C MET A 248 -12.93 -0.75 -6.97
N LEU A 249 -11.66 -1.07 -7.17
CA LEU A 249 -11.08 -2.32 -6.73
C LEU A 249 -10.65 -2.23 -5.27
N CYS A 250 -10.60 -3.36 -4.57
CA CYS A 250 -10.15 -3.47 -3.18
C CYS A 250 -8.76 -4.11 -3.10
N GLY A 251 -7.77 -3.34 -2.65
CA GLY A 251 -6.40 -3.82 -2.43
C GLY A 251 -6.17 -4.44 -1.05
N VAL A 252 -7.25 -4.74 -0.31
CA VAL A 252 -7.23 -5.28 1.05
C VAL A 252 -8.29 -6.38 1.19
N PRO A 253 -8.07 -7.39 2.06
CA PRO A 253 -9.08 -8.40 2.37
C PRO A 253 -10.38 -7.83 2.93
N ASP A 254 -11.48 -8.57 2.76
CA ASP A 254 -12.84 -8.15 3.14
C ASP A 254 -13.01 -7.76 4.62
N TYR A 255 -12.16 -8.28 5.50
CA TYR A 255 -12.19 -7.98 6.94
C TYR A 255 -11.58 -6.61 7.31
N VAL A 256 -11.01 -5.87 6.36
CA VAL A 256 -10.52 -4.50 6.57
C VAL A 256 -11.69 -3.51 6.40
N ASP A 257 -12.64 -3.62 7.33
CA ASP A 257 -13.99 -3.07 7.23
C ASP A 257 -14.21 -1.73 7.94
N GLY A 258 -13.27 -1.31 8.79
CA GLY A 258 -13.34 -0.07 9.55
C GLY A 258 -14.26 -0.08 10.77
N SER A 259 -14.85 -1.22 11.13
CA SER A 259 -15.88 -1.35 12.18
C SER A 259 -15.50 -0.67 13.51
N MET A 260 -14.28 -0.90 13.98
CA MET A 260 -13.80 -0.31 15.23
C MET A 260 -13.68 1.22 15.22
N MET A 261 -13.60 1.88 14.05
CA MET A 261 -13.55 3.35 14.02
C MET A 261 -14.85 3.97 14.55
N GLU A 262 -15.99 3.44 14.13
CA GLU A 262 -17.31 3.92 14.60
C GLU A 262 -17.54 3.56 16.07
N ILE A 263 -17.11 2.36 16.49
CA ILE A 263 -17.18 1.92 17.89
C ILE A 263 -16.36 2.86 18.79
N CYS A 264 -15.12 3.16 18.41
CA CYS A 264 -14.28 4.09 19.17
C CYS A 264 -14.88 5.51 19.19
N GLN A 265 -15.40 5.97 18.05
CA GLN A 265 -16.03 7.29 17.99
C GLN A 265 -17.25 7.40 18.92
N LYS A 266 -18.10 6.35 18.97
CA LYS A 266 -19.23 6.27 19.92
C LYS A 266 -18.77 6.26 21.37
N ALA A 267 -17.61 5.67 21.65
CA ALA A 267 -16.97 5.66 22.96
C ALA A 267 -16.29 7.00 23.34
N GLY A 268 -16.36 8.04 22.49
CA GLY A 268 -15.81 9.37 22.76
C GLY A 268 -14.51 9.68 22.03
N ALA A 269 -14.00 8.75 21.19
CA ALA A 269 -12.78 8.99 20.45
C ALA A 269 -12.92 10.08 19.40
N ARG A 270 -11.98 11.03 19.40
CA ARG A 270 -11.88 12.03 18.35
C ARG A 270 -11.32 11.40 17.08
N MET A 271 -12.10 11.48 16.02
CA MET A 271 -11.72 11.08 14.67
C MET A 271 -11.22 12.32 13.91
N ILE A 272 -10.04 12.22 13.29
CA ILE A 272 -9.47 13.32 12.50
C ILE A 272 -9.17 12.87 11.08
N ASN A 273 -9.23 13.83 10.15
CA ASN A 273 -8.82 13.65 8.75
C ASN A 273 -9.48 12.45 8.02
N PRO A 274 -10.78 12.16 8.21
CA PRO A 274 -11.41 10.97 7.63
C PRO A 274 -11.35 10.94 6.09
N ASP A 275 -11.24 12.12 5.48
CA ASP A 275 -11.08 12.35 4.05
C ASP A 275 -9.62 12.34 3.56
N ARG A 276 -8.62 12.17 4.43
CA ARG A 276 -7.25 11.93 3.98
C ARG A 276 -7.10 10.46 3.61
N MET A 277 -7.19 10.18 2.31
CA MET A 277 -7.08 8.83 1.76
C MET A 277 -5.93 8.68 0.77
N TRP A 278 -5.40 7.47 0.69
CA TRP A 278 -4.41 7.10 -0.31
C TRP A 278 -4.92 5.91 -1.13
N HIS A 279 -5.47 6.24 -2.30
CA HIS A 279 -5.89 5.29 -3.31
C HIS A 279 -4.86 5.25 -4.43
N TYR A 280 -4.57 4.05 -4.93
CA TYR A 280 -3.66 3.90 -6.05
C TYR A 280 -4.43 4.01 -7.37
N THR A 281 -3.76 4.54 -8.38
CA THR A 281 -4.31 4.73 -9.73
C THR A 281 -3.81 3.69 -10.72
N GLU A 282 -2.88 2.83 -10.31
CA GLU A 282 -2.33 1.74 -11.11
C GLU A 282 -2.96 0.38 -10.74
N GLY A 283 -4.25 0.36 -10.40
CA GLY A 283 -4.97 -0.85 -10.02
C GLY A 283 -5.36 -1.72 -11.21
N ILE A 284 -5.21 -3.03 -11.09
CA ILE A 284 -5.73 -4.02 -12.03
C ILE A 284 -6.55 -5.06 -11.29
N LYS A 285 -7.58 -5.61 -11.93
CA LYS A 285 -8.39 -6.67 -11.36
C LYS A 285 -7.59 -7.95 -11.29
N ASN A 286 -7.64 -8.62 -10.15
CA ASN A 286 -7.00 -9.92 -10.00
C ASN A 286 -7.77 -10.97 -10.82
N TYR A 287 -7.06 -11.67 -11.72
CA TYR A 287 -7.63 -12.76 -12.51
C TYR A 287 -7.96 -13.99 -11.64
N ASP A 288 -7.30 -14.12 -10.48
CA ASP A 288 -7.49 -15.18 -9.48
C ASP A 288 -7.72 -14.53 -8.10
N PRO A 289 -8.93 -13.97 -7.87
CA PRO A 289 -9.21 -13.17 -6.68
C PRO A 289 -9.28 -14.04 -5.42
N ILE A 290 -8.84 -13.46 -4.29
CA ILE A 290 -8.83 -14.09 -2.96
C ILE A 290 -9.96 -13.48 -2.11
N TRP A 291 -10.27 -12.21 -2.31
CA TRP A 291 -11.36 -11.51 -1.62
C TRP A 291 -12.23 -10.76 -2.63
N SER A 292 -13.29 -10.13 -2.12
CA SER A 292 -14.28 -9.46 -2.95
C SER A 292 -13.67 -8.22 -3.63
N ASN A 293 -13.88 -8.07 -4.94
CA ASN A 293 -13.30 -6.98 -5.74
C ASN A 293 -11.75 -6.92 -5.68
N HIS A 294 -11.07 -8.05 -5.51
CA HIS A 294 -9.62 -8.09 -5.33
C HIS A 294 -8.89 -7.38 -6.49
N GLY A 295 -8.28 -6.23 -6.17
CA GLY A 295 -7.38 -5.52 -7.07
C GLY A 295 -5.93 -5.58 -6.61
N ILE A 296 -5.04 -5.55 -7.58
CA ILE A 296 -3.60 -5.53 -7.38
C ILE A 296 -3.05 -4.22 -7.94
N ARG A 297 -2.15 -3.58 -7.20
CA ARG A 297 -1.44 -2.41 -7.71
C ARG A 297 -0.28 -2.87 -8.57
N ILE A 298 -0.15 -2.34 -9.77
CA ILE A 298 1.11 -2.37 -10.49
C ILE A 298 2.07 -1.43 -9.76
N LEU A 299 3.28 -1.91 -9.48
CA LEU A 299 4.41 -1.05 -9.21
C LEU A 299 5.09 -0.86 -10.57
N PRO A 300 4.95 0.29 -11.23
CA PRO A 300 5.60 0.56 -12.51
C PRO A 300 6.97 1.22 -12.33
N GLY A 301 7.77 1.21 -13.39
CA GLY A 301 8.83 2.19 -13.61
C GLY A 301 8.30 3.34 -14.48
N PRO A 302 9.11 4.39 -14.70
CA PRO A 302 8.65 5.62 -15.31
C PRO A 302 8.39 5.54 -16.83
N SER A 303 8.64 4.40 -17.47
CA SER A 303 8.73 4.35 -18.95
C SER A 303 7.40 4.19 -19.67
N SER A 304 6.37 3.62 -19.03
CA SER A 304 5.04 3.50 -19.63
C SER A 304 4.44 4.87 -19.90
N LEU A 305 3.87 5.07 -21.09
CA LEU A 305 3.00 6.23 -21.34
C LEU A 305 1.70 6.04 -20.57
N TRP A 306 1.23 7.11 -19.93
CA TRP A 306 -0.01 7.10 -19.15
C TRP A 306 -1.02 8.02 -19.81
N PHE A 307 -2.19 7.49 -20.14
CA PHE A 307 -3.30 8.20 -20.78
C PHE A 307 -4.54 8.16 -19.90
N ASP A 308 -5.37 9.21 -19.98
CA ASP A 308 -6.71 9.21 -19.40
C ASP A 308 -7.69 8.35 -20.21
N ALA A 309 -8.96 8.34 -19.82
CA ALA A 309 -10.01 7.60 -20.50
C ALA A 309 -10.24 8.04 -21.97
N PHE A 310 -9.90 9.28 -22.31
CA PHE A 310 -10.05 9.86 -23.66
C PHE A 310 -8.81 9.64 -24.55
N GLY A 311 -7.74 9.05 -24.00
CA GLY A 311 -6.49 8.88 -24.73
C GLY A 311 -5.60 10.13 -24.73
N ASN A 312 -5.85 11.10 -23.84
CA ASN A 312 -4.93 12.21 -23.63
C ASN A 312 -3.81 11.78 -22.68
N ARG A 313 -2.56 12.07 -23.05
CA ARG A 313 -1.43 11.77 -22.18
C ARG A 313 -1.50 12.62 -20.92
N LEU A 314 -1.32 11.99 -19.77
CA LEU A 314 -1.30 12.69 -18.50
C LEU A 314 -0.15 13.72 -18.47
N PRO A 315 -0.41 14.95 -18.03
CA PRO A 315 0.61 16.01 -18.01
C PRO A 315 1.66 15.74 -16.93
N ALA A 316 2.83 16.35 -17.07
CA ALA A 316 3.83 16.32 -16.01
C ALA A 316 3.29 16.98 -14.72
N PRO A 317 3.56 16.42 -13.53
CA PRO A 317 4.48 15.31 -13.27
C PRO A 317 3.80 13.94 -13.11
N PHE A 318 2.61 13.72 -13.70
CA PHE A 318 1.81 12.49 -13.52
C PHE A 318 2.34 11.31 -14.36
N PHE A 319 3.62 11.00 -14.17
CA PHE A 319 4.26 9.81 -14.71
C PHE A 319 4.12 8.64 -13.73
N PRO A 320 4.27 7.39 -14.20
CA PRO A 320 4.18 6.24 -13.31
C PRO A 320 5.21 6.31 -12.16
N GLY A 321 4.73 6.25 -10.92
CA GLY A 321 5.55 6.30 -9.70
C GLY A 321 6.01 7.69 -9.23
N PHE A 322 5.43 8.77 -9.77
CA PHE A 322 5.82 10.15 -9.44
C PHE A 322 4.90 10.78 -8.38
N ASP A 323 3.62 10.95 -8.70
CA ASP A 323 2.64 11.57 -7.80
C ASP A 323 1.30 10.84 -7.86
N THR A 324 1.06 9.93 -6.92
CA THR A 324 -0.19 9.17 -6.88
C THR A 324 -1.41 10.07 -6.64
N LEU A 325 -1.31 11.04 -5.73
CA LEU A 325 -2.48 11.85 -5.33
C LEU A 325 -2.85 12.90 -6.38
N GLY A 326 -1.86 13.53 -7.00
CA GLY A 326 -2.07 14.42 -8.13
C GLY A 326 -2.62 13.67 -9.35
N THR A 327 -2.09 12.48 -9.64
CA THR A 327 -2.61 11.62 -10.71
C THR A 327 -4.06 11.21 -10.44
N LEU A 328 -4.39 10.83 -9.20
CA LEU A 328 -5.76 10.50 -8.80
C LEU A 328 -6.67 11.70 -9.03
N LYS A 329 -6.27 12.90 -8.58
CA LYS A 329 -7.04 14.13 -8.80
C LYS A 329 -7.30 14.37 -10.29
N TYR A 330 -6.27 14.24 -11.13
CA TYR A 330 -6.40 14.42 -12.58
C TYR A 330 -7.40 13.43 -13.18
N ILE A 331 -7.26 12.13 -12.88
CA ILE A 331 -8.17 11.09 -13.39
C ILE A 331 -9.61 11.40 -12.98
N MET A 332 -9.85 11.69 -11.70
CA MET A 332 -11.21 11.96 -11.23
C MET A 332 -11.84 13.21 -11.89
N GLN A 333 -11.04 14.22 -12.24
CA GLN A 333 -11.52 15.42 -12.93
C GLN A 333 -11.95 15.16 -14.38
N THR A 334 -11.50 14.05 -14.99
CA THR A 334 -11.94 13.65 -16.33
C THR A 334 -13.39 13.16 -16.36
N GLY A 335 -13.96 12.84 -15.20
CA GLY A 335 -15.28 12.22 -15.08
C GLY A 335 -15.29 10.69 -15.23
N TYR A 336 -14.13 10.07 -15.47
CA TYR A 336 -13.97 8.62 -15.57
C TYR A 336 -13.09 8.07 -14.44
N ASP A 337 -13.33 6.81 -14.06
CA ASP A 337 -12.63 6.11 -12.98
C ASP A 337 -11.55 5.13 -13.45
N TYR A 338 -11.15 5.24 -14.72
CA TYR A 338 -10.09 4.43 -15.31
C TYR A 338 -9.12 5.26 -16.16
N SER A 339 -7.93 4.70 -16.36
CA SER A 339 -6.87 5.25 -17.19
C SER A 339 -6.12 4.12 -17.91
N TRP A 340 -5.12 4.45 -18.72
CA TRP A 340 -4.39 3.47 -19.51
C TRP A 340 -2.88 3.62 -19.37
N PHE A 341 -2.18 2.51 -19.13
CA PHE A 341 -0.79 2.42 -19.54
C PHE A 341 -0.69 1.89 -20.96
N ILE A 342 0.22 2.47 -21.74
CA ILE A 342 0.69 1.93 -23.02
C ILE A 342 2.21 1.77 -22.97
N LEU A 343 2.66 0.57 -23.30
CA LEU A 343 4.05 0.15 -23.23
C LEU A 343 4.31 -1.01 -24.20
N ASN A 344 5.55 -1.50 -24.24
CA ASN A 344 5.93 -2.70 -24.98
C ASN A 344 6.45 -3.80 -24.05
N GLN A 345 6.75 -4.96 -24.62
CA GLN A 345 7.28 -6.10 -23.88
C GLN A 345 8.59 -5.80 -23.15
N LYS A 346 9.49 -4.99 -23.73
CA LYS A 346 10.75 -4.63 -23.07
C LYS A 346 10.56 -3.79 -21.82
N ILE A 347 9.60 -2.87 -21.81
CA ILE A 347 9.24 -2.10 -20.62
C ILE A 347 8.59 -3.01 -19.59
N ILE A 348 7.57 -3.79 -19.95
CA ILE A 348 6.84 -4.61 -18.95
C ILE A 348 7.76 -5.65 -18.30
N SER A 349 8.67 -6.25 -19.08
CA SER A 349 9.63 -7.24 -18.58
C SER A 349 10.59 -6.67 -17.55
N LYS A 350 10.93 -5.39 -17.67
CA LYS A 350 11.90 -4.72 -16.79
C LYS A 350 11.26 -4.02 -15.61
N GLU A 351 10.12 -3.36 -15.84
CA GLU A 351 9.61 -2.33 -14.95
C GLU A 351 8.38 -2.74 -14.16
N PHE A 352 7.63 -3.76 -14.58
CA PHE A 352 6.43 -4.17 -13.85
C PHE A 352 6.78 -5.12 -12.70
N ALA A 353 6.35 -4.72 -11.51
CA ALA A 353 6.15 -5.61 -10.39
C ALA A 353 4.71 -5.46 -9.92
N LEU A 354 4.19 -6.46 -9.21
CA LEU A 354 2.83 -6.45 -8.69
C LEU A 354 2.89 -6.33 -7.17
N SER A 355 1.97 -5.57 -6.57
CA SER A 355 1.88 -5.49 -5.11
C SER A 355 1.33 -6.80 -4.55
N GLY A 356 1.69 -7.12 -3.31
CA GLY A 356 1.26 -8.36 -2.66
C GLY A 356 2.40 -9.32 -2.45
N SER A 357 2.47 -9.95 -1.28
CA SER A 357 3.48 -10.99 -1.01
C SER A 357 3.32 -12.20 -1.93
N GLU A 358 2.07 -12.53 -2.26
CA GLU A 358 1.65 -13.62 -3.13
C GLU A 358 2.09 -13.44 -4.59
N GLN A 359 2.26 -12.19 -5.03
CA GLN A 359 2.70 -11.87 -6.39
C GLN A 359 4.24 -11.78 -6.53
N ASN A 360 5.00 -12.01 -5.45
CA ASN A 360 6.46 -11.86 -5.44
C ASN A 360 7.16 -13.08 -4.84
N PRO A 361 7.02 -14.27 -5.45
CA PRO A 361 7.55 -15.52 -4.89
C PRO A 361 9.07 -15.53 -4.73
N ASP A 362 9.81 -14.76 -5.53
CA ASP A 362 11.25 -14.60 -5.43
C ASP A 362 11.67 -13.89 -4.13
N LEU A 363 10.98 -12.81 -3.75
CA LEU A 363 11.27 -12.06 -2.53
C LEU A 363 10.64 -12.73 -1.30
N THR A 364 9.40 -13.19 -1.44
CA THR A 364 8.63 -13.84 -0.36
C THR A 364 9.27 -15.17 0.04
N ASN A 365 9.67 -16.01 -0.92
CA ASN A 365 10.36 -17.28 -0.64
C ASN A 365 11.88 -17.14 -0.53
N LYS A 366 12.40 -15.90 -0.49
CA LYS A 366 13.82 -15.61 -0.27
C LYS A 366 14.74 -16.31 -1.29
N SER A 367 14.33 -16.36 -2.56
CA SER A 367 15.00 -17.11 -3.62
C SER A 367 15.90 -16.23 -4.48
N TRP A 368 17.20 -16.22 -4.18
CA TRP A 368 18.21 -15.54 -5.01
C TRP A 368 18.26 -16.05 -6.45
N ARG A 369 17.97 -17.33 -6.68
CA ARG A 369 17.91 -17.93 -8.04
C ARG A 369 16.85 -17.24 -8.90
N LEU A 370 15.65 -17.04 -8.36
CA LEU A 370 14.57 -16.36 -9.08
C LEU A 370 14.90 -14.88 -9.32
N ILE A 371 15.58 -14.22 -8.37
CA ILE A 371 16.03 -12.82 -8.52
C ILE A 371 17.05 -12.68 -9.66
N LEU A 372 18.06 -13.54 -9.69
CA LEU A 372 19.07 -13.52 -10.75
C LEU A 372 18.46 -13.84 -12.12
N GLY A 373 17.47 -14.74 -12.18
CA GLY A 373 16.73 -15.03 -13.42
C GLY A 373 16.02 -13.81 -14.03
N ARG A 374 15.59 -12.84 -13.21
CA ARG A 374 14.96 -11.59 -13.69
C ARG A 374 15.92 -10.71 -14.49
N ALA A 375 17.23 -10.79 -14.25
CA ALA A 375 18.21 -9.96 -14.95
C ALA A 375 18.46 -10.40 -16.41
N PHE A 376 18.14 -11.65 -16.75
CA PHE A 376 18.47 -12.29 -18.03
C PHE A 376 17.24 -12.73 -18.86
N GLY A 377 16.02 -12.62 -18.33
CA GLY A 377 14.79 -13.00 -19.02
C GLY A 377 14.32 -11.97 -20.04
N LYS A 378 13.86 -12.43 -21.22
CA LYS A 378 13.13 -11.58 -22.20
C LYS A 378 11.67 -11.36 -21.80
N SER A 379 11.10 -12.28 -21.03
CA SER A 379 9.73 -12.20 -20.50
C SER A 379 9.68 -11.48 -19.16
N ALA A 380 8.51 -10.96 -18.80
CA ALA A 380 8.29 -10.43 -17.46
C ALA A 380 8.30 -11.55 -16.42
N THR A 381 8.22 -11.16 -15.14
CA THR A 381 8.08 -12.13 -14.04
C THR A 381 6.88 -13.04 -14.30
N ALA A 382 6.96 -14.29 -13.86
CA ALA A 382 5.88 -15.26 -14.10
C ALA A 382 4.48 -14.75 -13.65
N PRO A 383 4.33 -14.05 -12.51
CA PRO A 383 3.07 -13.42 -12.14
C PRO A 383 2.61 -12.37 -13.17
N VAL A 384 3.48 -11.46 -13.60
CA VAL A 384 3.14 -10.43 -14.60
C VAL A 384 2.73 -11.05 -15.93
N GLU A 385 3.41 -12.11 -16.38
CA GLU A 385 3.04 -12.83 -17.62
C GLU A 385 1.68 -13.55 -17.50
N LYS A 386 1.34 -14.08 -16.31
CA LYS A 386 0.00 -14.63 -16.07
C LYS A 386 -1.07 -13.55 -16.15
N PHE A 387 -0.85 -12.38 -15.52
CA PHE A 387 -1.73 -11.22 -15.65
C PHE A 387 -1.89 -10.78 -17.11
N LYS A 388 -0.80 -10.70 -17.86
CA LYS A 388 -0.83 -10.36 -19.28
C LYS A 388 -1.67 -11.34 -20.10
N LYS A 389 -1.66 -12.62 -19.74
CA LYS A 389 -2.37 -13.69 -20.46
C LYS A 389 -3.83 -13.85 -20.04
N GLN A 390 -4.14 -13.66 -18.75
CA GLN A 390 -5.43 -14.05 -18.15
C GLN A 390 -6.22 -12.86 -17.60
N GLY A 391 -5.57 -11.72 -17.33
CA GLY A 391 -6.22 -10.54 -16.80
C GLY A 391 -7.02 -9.80 -17.86
N GLU A 392 -8.27 -9.47 -17.53
CA GLU A 392 -9.18 -8.74 -18.44
C GLU A 392 -8.69 -7.32 -18.79
N ASP A 393 -7.83 -6.75 -17.94
CA ASP A 393 -7.30 -5.40 -18.12
C ASP A 393 -6.15 -5.32 -19.14
N PHE A 394 -5.59 -6.47 -19.56
CA PHE A 394 -4.42 -6.51 -20.46
C PHE A 394 -4.84 -6.75 -21.91
N ILE A 395 -4.39 -5.85 -22.78
CA ILE A 395 -4.54 -5.98 -24.23
C ILE A 395 -3.15 -6.06 -24.85
N VAL A 396 -2.91 -7.08 -25.66
CA VAL A 396 -1.63 -7.30 -26.35
C VAL A 396 -1.86 -7.35 -27.86
N LYS A 397 -1.18 -6.49 -28.61
CA LYS A 397 -1.29 -6.40 -30.08
C LYS A 397 0.06 -6.09 -30.72
N ASN A 398 0.19 -6.37 -32.01
CA ASN A 398 1.44 -6.20 -32.75
C ASN A 398 1.55 -4.85 -33.49
N ASN A 399 0.47 -4.07 -33.51
CA ASN A 399 0.42 -2.75 -34.13
C ASN A 399 -0.51 -1.84 -33.30
N PRO A 400 -0.34 -0.51 -33.41
CA PRO A 400 -1.07 0.42 -32.56
C PRO A 400 -2.55 0.57 -32.90
N ASP A 401 -2.94 0.46 -34.18
CA ASP A 401 -4.35 0.58 -34.58
C ASP A 401 -5.20 -0.54 -33.96
N ASP A 402 -4.74 -1.79 -34.03
CA ASP A 402 -5.42 -2.93 -33.40
C ASP A 402 -5.43 -2.82 -31.88
N LEU A 403 -4.38 -2.21 -31.29
CA LEU A 403 -4.31 -1.98 -29.84
C LEU A 403 -5.42 -1.03 -29.41
N ILE A 404 -5.55 0.10 -30.10
CA ILE A 404 -6.51 1.16 -29.77
C ILE A 404 -7.93 0.71 -30.06
N ALA A 405 -8.17 0.00 -31.17
CA ALA A 405 -9.46 -0.60 -31.46
C ALA A 405 -9.90 -1.56 -30.34
N ALA A 406 -8.98 -2.38 -29.84
CA ALA A 406 -9.25 -3.26 -28.70
C ALA A 406 -9.46 -2.49 -27.38
N MET A 407 -8.74 -1.39 -27.15
CA MET A 407 -8.96 -0.52 -25.97
C MET A 407 -10.37 0.06 -25.97
N ASN A 408 -10.81 0.61 -27.09
CA ASN A 408 -12.16 1.14 -27.28
C ASN A 408 -13.24 0.05 -27.15
N THR A 409 -12.98 -1.15 -27.67
CA THR A 409 -13.87 -2.31 -27.52
C THR A 409 -14.02 -2.72 -26.06
N LEU A 410 -12.93 -2.73 -25.28
CA LEU A 410 -12.95 -3.13 -23.87
C LEU A 410 -13.76 -2.15 -23.01
N THR A 411 -13.72 -0.85 -23.30
CA THR A 411 -14.45 0.17 -22.54
C THR A 411 -15.88 0.39 -23.04
N GLY A 412 -16.16 0.03 -24.30
CA GLY A 412 -17.51 0.11 -24.90
C GLY A 412 -18.00 1.53 -25.19
N ASN A 413 -17.18 2.55 -24.94
CA ASN A 413 -17.55 3.97 -25.09
C ASN A 413 -16.83 4.68 -26.25
N ASN A 414 -15.87 4.01 -26.90
CA ASN A 414 -15.16 4.50 -28.09
C ASN A 414 -14.57 5.92 -27.95
N LEU A 415 -14.03 6.26 -26.77
CA LEU A 415 -13.55 7.62 -26.48
C LEU A 415 -12.19 7.96 -27.12
N ILE A 416 -11.38 6.96 -27.48
CA ILE A 416 -10.00 7.17 -27.90
C ILE A 416 -9.92 7.35 -29.42
N ASP A 417 -9.39 8.48 -29.87
CA ASP A 417 -9.01 8.70 -31.28
C ASP A 417 -7.65 8.05 -31.60
N SER A 418 -7.65 7.09 -32.54
CA SER A 418 -6.44 6.34 -32.92
C SER A 418 -5.32 7.25 -33.42
N LYS A 419 -5.66 8.24 -34.27
CA LYS A 419 -4.67 9.10 -34.91
C LYS A 419 -3.94 9.98 -33.91
N SER A 420 -4.69 10.63 -33.01
CA SER A 420 -4.15 11.47 -31.94
C SER A 420 -3.22 10.68 -31.03
N LEU A 421 -3.67 9.52 -30.54
CA LEU A 421 -2.90 8.70 -29.62
C LEU A 421 -1.62 8.17 -30.27
N ILE A 422 -1.68 7.68 -31.51
CA ILE A 422 -0.50 7.20 -32.26
C ILE A 422 0.51 8.33 -32.46
N ASN A 423 0.05 9.54 -32.79
CA ASN A 423 0.92 10.70 -32.96
C ASN A 423 1.64 11.06 -31.67
N GLU A 424 0.96 10.99 -30.52
CA GLU A 424 1.58 11.22 -29.21
C GLU A 424 2.67 10.18 -28.88
N ILE A 425 2.42 8.89 -29.16
CA ILE A 425 3.45 7.85 -28.97
C ILE A 425 4.67 8.11 -29.87
N LYS A 426 4.45 8.40 -31.16
CA LYS A 426 5.53 8.70 -32.11
C LYS A 426 6.34 9.93 -31.68
N ALA A 427 5.67 10.98 -31.20
CA ALA A 427 6.31 12.19 -30.70
C ALA A 427 7.25 11.88 -29.54
N ARG A 428 6.79 11.11 -28.55
CA ARG A 428 7.63 10.67 -27.42
C ARG A 428 8.78 9.76 -27.87
N ASP A 429 8.56 8.88 -28.84
CA ASP A 429 9.58 7.95 -29.34
C ASP A 429 10.76 8.66 -30.01
N MET A 430 10.51 9.75 -30.75
CA MET A 430 11.57 10.58 -31.34
C MET A 430 12.47 11.23 -30.27
N GLU A 431 11.95 11.49 -29.07
CA GLU A 431 12.71 12.08 -27.97
C GLU A 431 13.65 11.08 -27.26
N THR A 432 13.66 9.79 -27.65
CA THR A 432 14.50 8.76 -27.01
C THR A 432 15.92 8.63 -27.56
N ILE A 433 16.20 9.30 -28.69
CA ILE A 433 17.46 9.15 -29.44
C ILE A 433 18.65 9.73 -28.66
N HIS A 434 18.42 10.83 -27.94
CA HIS A 434 19.46 11.57 -27.24
C HIS A 434 19.45 11.29 -25.73
N SER A 435 20.54 11.66 -25.04
CA SER A 435 20.66 11.56 -23.58
C SER A 435 19.99 12.72 -22.83
N PHE A 436 19.44 13.68 -23.57
CA PHE A 436 18.67 14.84 -23.13
C PHE A 436 17.41 14.96 -24.00
N SER A 437 16.35 15.56 -23.47
CA SER A 437 15.04 15.62 -24.13
C SER A 437 14.23 16.80 -23.60
N LYS A 438 13.37 17.38 -24.45
CA LYS A 438 12.37 18.37 -23.98
C LYS A 438 11.15 17.68 -23.36
N ASP A 439 10.86 16.44 -23.75
CA ASP A 439 9.85 15.62 -23.10
C ASP A 439 10.28 15.34 -21.65
N ARG A 440 9.43 15.78 -20.72
CA ARG A 440 9.69 15.70 -19.28
C ARG A 440 9.73 14.27 -18.77
N GLN A 441 8.96 13.35 -19.34
CA GLN A 441 8.99 11.95 -18.96
C GLN A 441 10.32 11.31 -19.38
N ILE A 442 10.77 11.54 -20.61
CA ILE A 442 12.07 11.03 -21.08
C ILE A 442 13.21 11.57 -20.22
N SER A 443 13.22 12.88 -19.95
CA SER A 443 14.17 13.50 -19.03
C SER A 443 14.15 12.86 -17.64
N ALA A 444 12.96 12.54 -17.13
CA ALA A 444 12.79 11.86 -15.86
C ALA A 444 13.30 10.39 -15.88
N ILE A 445 13.12 9.67 -16.98
CA ILE A 445 13.67 8.31 -17.18
C ILE A 445 15.21 8.36 -17.17
N HIS A 446 15.82 9.33 -17.87
CA HIS A 446 17.27 9.52 -17.83
C HIS A 446 17.76 9.84 -16.42
N ALA A 447 17.08 10.73 -15.70
CA ALA A 447 17.41 11.07 -14.32
C ALA A 447 17.30 9.86 -13.38
N ALA A 448 16.22 9.08 -13.47
CA ALA A 448 16.04 7.85 -12.70
C ALA A 448 17.22 6.90 -12.90
N ARG A 449 17.67 6.71 -14.15
CA ARG A 449 18.79 5.82 -14.48
C ARG A 449 20.16 6.30 -14.01
N LYS A 450 20.30 7.53 -13.50
CA LYS A 450 21.54 7.96 -12.81
C LYS A 450 21.67 7.26 -11.45
N TYR A 451 20.55 6.88 -10.83
CA TYR A 451 20.57 6.03 -9.65
C TYR A 451 20.81 4.56 -10.04
N ARG A 452 21.80 3.92 -9.41
CA ARG A 452 22.22 2.54 -9.71
C ARG A 452 21.05 1.56 -9.54
N GLY A 453 20.28 1.67 -8.46
CA GLY A 453 19.16 0.74 -8.21
C GLY A 453 18.16 0.73 -9.36
N ASP A 454 17.80 1.92 -9.85
CA ASP A 454 16.92 2.06 -10.99
C ASP A 454 17.53 1.53 -12.27
N ARG A 455 18.77 1.95 -12.58
CA ARG A 455 19.47 1.58 -13.81
C ARG A 455 19.52 0.07 -14.03
N TRP A 456 19.77 -0.69 -12.96
CA TRP A 456 20.01 -2.13 -13.02
C TRP A 456 18.75 -2.95 -12.83
N ILE A 457 17.85 -2.55 -11.93
CA ILE A 457 16.74 -3.41 -11.51
C ILE A 457 15.39 -2.91 -12.03
N ARG A 458 15.20 -1.59 -12.16
CA ARG A 458 13.85 -1.03 -12.21
C ARG A 458 13.46 -0.32 -13.49
N THR A 459 14.37 0.41 -14.11
CA THR A 459 14.05 1.35 -15.20
C THR A 459 14.68 0.87 -16.50
N ALA A 460 13.87 0.64 -17.52
CA ALA A 460 14.29 0.31 -18.88
C ALA A 460 15.16 1.44 -19.45
N LYS A 461 16.08 1.11 -20.36
CA LYS A 461 16.76 2.14 -21.17
C LYS A 461 15.71 2.83 -22.03
N PRO A 462 15.72 4.16 -22.20
CA PRO A 462 14.88 4.84 -23.19
C PRO A 462 15.05 4.18 -24.56
N HIS A 463 13.92 3.90 -25.21
CA HIS A 463 13.80 3.33 -26.55
C HIS A 463 12.39 3.62 -27.09
N PRO A 464 12.19 3.57 -28.42
CA PRO A 464 10.87 3.71 -29.00
C PRO A 464 9.90 2.61 -28.53
N ILE A 465 8.69 2.99 -28.11
CA ILE A 465 7.63 2.06 -27.76
C ILE A 465 7.16 1.29 -29.00
N LEU A 466 7.12 1.96 -30.16
CA LEU A 466 6.65 1.37 -31.43
C LEU A 466 7.69 0.50 -32.15
N ASP A 467 8.88 0.30 -31.59
CA ASP A 467 9.87 -0.61 -32.17
C ASP A 467 9.42 -2.07 -32.03
N ARG A 468 9.16 -2.71 -33.17
CA ARG A 468 8.74 -4.12 -33.25
C ARG A 468 9.80 -5.09 -32.71
N GLY A 469 11.08 -4.70 -32.71
CA GLY A 469 12.17 -5.49 -32.15
C GLY A 469 12.09 -5.66 -30.63
N ASP A 470 11.36 -4.77 -29.95
CA ASP A 470 11.22 -4.75 -28.49
C ASP A 470 9.93 -5.46 -28.00
N GLY A 471 9.28 -6.21 -28.91
CA GLY A 471 8.14 -7.09 -28.66
C GLY A 471 6.78 -6.43 -28.92
N PRO A 472 5.67 -7.13 -28.61
CA PRO A 472 4.33 -6.60 -28.85
C PRO A 472 4.04 -5.36 -28.01
N LEU A 473 3.08 -4.56 -28.48
CA LEU A 473 2.48 -3.47 -27.75
C LEU A 473 1.49 -4.01 -26.72
N ILE A 474 1.44 -3.33 -25.58
CA ILE A 474 0.62 -3.70 -24.44
C ILE A 474 -0.11 -2.45 -23.98
N ALA A 475 -1.43 -2.54 -23.87
CA ALA A 475 -2.25 -1.57 -23.15
C ALA A 475 -2.77 -2.24 -21.88
N VAL A 476 -2.79 -1.50 -20.78
CA VAL A 476 -3.30 -1.97 -19.49
C VAL A 476 -4.34 -0.97 -18.99
N ARG A 477 -5.59 -1.41 -18.86
CA ARG A 477 -6.64 -0.63 -18.22
C ARG A 477 -6.35 -0.57 -16.72
N LEU A 478 -6.31 0.63 -16.19
CA LEU A 478 -6.02 0.87 -14.77
C LEU A 478 -7.28 1.40 -14.08
N HIS A 479 -7.53 0.91 -12.88
CA HIS A 479 -8.66 1.26 -12.04
C HIS A 479 -8.19 1.96 -10.77
N ILE A 480 -9.08 2.74 -10.16
CA ILE A 480 -8.86 3.24 -8.81
C ILE A 480 -8.92 2.07 -7.82
N LEU A 481 -7.85 1.92 -7.04
CA LEU A 481 -7.66 0.85 -6.07
C LEU A 481 -7.68 1.40 -4.65
N THR A 482 -8.66 0.99 -3.85
CA THR A 482 -8.71 1.32 -2.43
C THR A 482 -7.58 0.61 -1.68
N ARG A 483 -6.95 1.32 -0.74
CA ARG A 483 -5.86 0.71 0.05
C ARG A 483 -5.71 1.28 1.45
N LYS A 484 -5.63 2.60 1.61
CA LYS A 484 -5.31 3.23 2.90
C LYS A 484 -6.18 4.43 3.19
N THR A 485 -6.66 4.49 4.42
CA THR A 485 -7.04 5.74 5.08
C THR A 485 -5.85 6.24 5.89
N LEU A 486 -5.59 7.54 5.79
CA LEU A 486 -4.54 8.21 6.54
C LEU A 486 -5.09 8.86 7.81
N GLY A 487 -6.37 9.26 7.81
CA GLY A 487 -7.10 9.64 9.01
C GLY A 487 -7.56 8.45 9.84
N GLY A 488 -8.06 8.74 11.04
CA GLY A 488 -8.45 7.75 12.02
C GLY A 488 -8.60 8.36 13.42
N ILE A 489 -8.47 7.49 14.43
CA ILE A 489 -8.48 7.85 15.84
C ILE A 489 -7.27 8.74 16.14
N GLU A 490 -7.49 9.94 16.67
CA GLU A 490 -6.42 10.83 17.10
C GLU A 490 -5.75 10.28 18.37
N THR A 491 -4.42 10.26 18.38
CA THR A 491 -3.63 9.79 19.53
C THR A 491 -2.47 10.74 19.82
N ASN A 492 -2.09 10.82 21.09
CA ASN A 492 -0.82 11.42 21.48
C ASN A 492 0.36 10.46 21.22
N LEU A 493 1.61 10.88 21.47
CA LEU A 493 2.80 10.04 21.24
C LEU A 493 2.91 8.80 22.16
N TYR A 494 2.08 8.70 23.20
CA TYR A 494 1.99 7.52 24.06
C TYR A 494 0.97 6.50 23.54
N GLY A 495 0.31 6.79 22.42
CA GLY A 495 -0.74 5.93 21.86
C GLY A 495 -2.08 6.02 22.59
N GLN A 496 -2.25 7.00 23.48
CA GLN A 496 -3.54 7.26 24.13
C GLN A 496 -4.44 7.98 23.14
N GLN A 497 -5.65 7.46 22.96
CA GLN A 497 -6.69 8.13 22.18
C GLN A 497 -7.08 9.44 22.85
N LEU A 498 -7.45 10.46 22.07
CA LEU A 498 -7.86 11.76 22.60
C LEU A 498 -9.33 12.02 22.36
N ASP A 499 -10.02 12.59 23.33
CA ASP A 499 -11.41 13.02 23.21
C ASP A 499 -11.51 14.34 22.40
N LYS A 500 -12.73 14.86 22.27
CA LYS A 500 -13.00 16.13 21.56
C LYS A 500 -12.28 17.34 22.17
N ASP A 501 -11.96 17.28 23.46
CA ASP A 501 -11.34 18.35 24.25
C ASP A 501 -9.81 18.17 24.32
N GLY A 502 -9.29 17.06 23.75
CA GLY A 502 -7.86 16.74 23.69
C GLY A 502 -7.33 15.98 24.90
N ASN A 503 -8.22 15.44 25.76
CA ASN A 503 -7.84 14.65 26.93
C ASN A 503 -7.76 13.16 26.60
N PRO A 504 -6.83 12.42 27.23
CA PRO A 504 -6.64 10.98 27.01
C PRO A 504 -7.68 10.08 27.69
#